data_AF-A0A1R0ZJI7-F1
#
_entry.id   AF-A0A1R0ZJI7-F1
#
_cell.length_a   1.000
_cell.length_b   1.000
_cell.length_c   1.000
_cell.angle_alpha   90.00
_cell.angle_beta   90.00
_cell.angle_gamma   90.00
#
_symmetry.space_group_name_H-M   'P 1'
#
loop_
_entity.id
_entity.type
_entity.pdbx_description
1 polymer ?
#
loop_
_entity_poly.entity_id
_entity_poly.type
_entity_poly.pdbx_seq_one_letter_code
_entity_poly.pdbx_strand_id
1 'polypeptide(L)'
;MKKLGALFLSIFMVMSVFTTAHAAEKPVGVWIDGTEVKLGNSNPVVEKGTTLVPMRPLLEKLNVNMNWNKKTQTVTGTKNGLALSLTIGSTTATVNGEKKKLEVAPKTINNVTYVPVRFIGETIGYKVEWNAAQRTITFVANNEAAGSTGFLWKVENNGNTVYLLGSIHVANDKMYPLRPEIEAAFEASQYLGVEVDLTKVDQTEMQKFLTEKGSYTDGTKLKDHVSADTYNKVVALLKANGLAGNAFDSYKPWVVTQGISSLQMQTTDYTPDTGIDLYFTQKAGKLNKPIIELENMQLQLNMFNQFSDGLQEKLLLDTLDSLKQTDKAVATASLDALSQMWMQGDEQSLVAMTQAVAKEPEYYKGLVSDRNANMAKHIKEYLNSDKKATYLVVVGALHMLGDDGIVTQLQKDGFNVVKQ
;
A
#
# COMPACT_ATOMS: atom_id res chain seq x y z
N MET A 1 -6.63 -74.34 -60.19
CA MET A 1 -5.62 -73.89 -59.20
C MET A 1 -6.37 -73.16 -58.09
N LYS A 2 -6.71 -73.85 -57.00
CA LYS A 2 -6.16 -73.75 -55.62
C LYS A 2 -6.28 -72.34 -55.02
N LYS A 3 -6.88 -72.06 -53.85
CA LYS A 3 -7.64 -72.81 -52.83
C LYS A 3 -8.39 -71.78 -51.94
N LEU A 4 -9.49 -72.23 -51.34
CA LEU A 4 -10.33 -71.60 -50.30
C LEU A 4 -9.57 -71.13 -49.03
N GLY A 5 -10.21 -70.24 -48.26
CA GLY A 5 -10.15 -70.28 -46.79
C GLY A 5 -10.48 -68.95 -46.09
N ALA A 6 -11.74 -68.77 -45.70
CA ALA A 6 -12.15 -67.80 -44.68
C ALA A 6 -11.89 -68.37 -43.28
N LEU A 7 -11.38 -67.59 -42.33
CA LEU A 7 -11.75 -67.69 -40.92
C LEU A 7 -11.24 -66.50 -40.08
N PHE A 8 -12.12 -66.08 -39.17
CA PHE A 8 -11.93 -65.18 -38.03
C PHE A 8 -10.59 -65.36 -37.30
N LEU A 9 -9.95 -64.25 -36.90
CA LEU A 9 -9.12 -64.25 -35.70
C LEU A 9 -9.23 -62.93 -34.93
N SER A 10 -9.70 -63.10 -33.71
CA SER A 10 -9.87 -62.18 -32.60
C SER A 10 -8.66 -61.27 -32.32
N ILE A 11 -8.96 -59.98 -32.19
CA ILE A 11 -8.15 -58.98 -31.49
C ILE A 11 -8.07 -59.37 -30.02
N PHE A 12 -6.91 -59.83 -29.57
CA PHE A 12 -6.58 -59.92 -28.14
C PHE A 12 -5.78 -58.68 -27.77
N MET A 13 -6.49 -57.70 -27.23
CA MET A 13 -5.95 -56.47 -26.65
C MET A 13 -5.28 -56.81 -25.32
N VAL A 14 -3.97 -56.59 -25.23
CA VAL A 14 -3.23 -56.67 -23.97
C VAL A 14 -3.67 -55.51 -23.08
N MET A 15 -4.56 -55.77 -22.11
CA MET A 15 -4.82 -54.84 -21.02
C MET A 15 -3.60 -54.82 -20.10
N SER A 16 -2.74 -53.80 -20.30
CA SER A 16 -1.77 -53.40 -19.29
C SER A 16 -2.54 -52.76 -18.15
N VAL A 17 -2.58 -53.43 -17.00
CA VAL A 17 -3.11 -52.87 -15.76
C VAL A 17 -2.12 -51.80 -15.31
N PHE A 18 -2.33 -50.55 -15.72
CA PHE A 18 -1.69 -49.41 -15.08
C PHE A 18 -2.35 -49.24 -13.72
N THR A 19 -1.73 -49.79 -12.68
CA THR A 19 -2.01 -49.31 -11.32
C THR A 19 -1.55 -47.87 -11.26
N THR A 20 -2.50 -46.92 -11.20
CA THR A 20 -2.18 -45.53 -10.93
C THR A 20 -1.62 -45.46 -9.51
N ALA A 21 -0.30 -45.38 -9.39
CA ALA A 21 0.33 -44.93 -8.17
C ALA A 21 -0.14 -43.48 -7.95
N HIS A 22 -1.10 -43.27 -7.05
CA HIS A 22 -1.49 -41.93 -6.63
C HIS A 22 -0.31 -41.34 -5.86
N ALA A 23 0.36 -40.37 -6.48
CA ALA A 23 1.32 -39.52 -5.78
C ALA A 23 0.60 -38.87 -4.59
N ALA A 24 1.21 -38.91 -3.41
CA ALA A 24 0.66 -38.27 -2.23
C ALA A 24 0.41 -36.78 -2.52
N GLU A 25 -0.78 -36.29 -2.18
CA GLU A 25 -1.13 -34.89 -2.41
C GLU A 25 -0.15 -33.96 -1.68
N LYS A 26 0.25 -32.85 -2.31
CA LYS A 26 1.09 -31.84 -1.67
C LYS A 26 0.43 -31.32 -0.37
N PRO A 27 1.20 -31.10 0.71
CA PRO A 27 0.68 -30.48 1.93
C PRO A 27 0.03 -29.12 1.66
N VAL A 28 -0.97 -28.76 2.47
CA VAL A 28 -1.64 -27.45 2.36
C VAL A 28 -0.79 -26.38 3.03
N GLY A 29 -0.44 -25.32 2.31
CA GLY A 29 0.25 -24.14 2.85
C GLY A 29 -0.73 -23.10 3.38
N VAL A 30 -0.32 -22.31 4.36
CA VAL A 30 -1.12 -21.21 4.94
C VAL A 30 -0.29 -19.92 4.91
N TRP A 31 -0.87 -18.86 4.36
CA TRP A 31 -0.25 -17.55 4.21
C TRP A 31 -1.14 -16.47 4.83
N ILE A 32 -0.53 -15.53 5.56
CA ILE A 32 -1.20 -14.34 6.11
C ILE A 32 -0.41 -13.13 5.64
N ASP A 33 -1.08 -12.20 4.95
CA ASP A 33 -0.50 -10.93 4.48
C ASP A 33 0.85 -11.15 3.76
N GLY A 34 0.88 -12.09 2.82
CA GLY A 34 2.07 -12.43 2.04
C GLY A 34 3.17 -13.18 2.81
N THR A 35 2.97 -13.53 4.09
CA THR A 35 3.93 -14.30 4.89
C THR A 35 3.45 -15.71 5.20
N GLU A 36 4.31 -16.72 5.01
CA GLU A 36 3.98 -18.11 5.32
C GLU A 36 3.85 -18.34 6.83
N VAL A 37 2.79 -19.04 7.24
CA VAL A 37 2.60 -19.51 8.62
C VAL A 37 3.30 -20.86 8.77
N LYS A 38 4.38 -20.89 9.56
CA LYS A 38 5.08 -22.14 9.87
C LYS A 38 4.24 -23.00 10.81
N LEU A 39 3.62 -24.05 10.28
CA LEU A 39 2.75 -24.96 11.05
C LEU A 39 3.51 -26.05 11.84
N GLY A 40 4.84 -26.04 11.79
CA GLY A 40 5.69 -27.06 12.42
C GLY A 40 5.50 -28.44 11.80
N ASN A 41 5.46 -29.49 12.65
CA ASN A 41 5.29 -30.88 12.21
C ASN A 41 3.81 -31.28 12.03
N SER A 42 2.89 -30.32 12.09
CA SER A 42 1.44 -30.55 12.03
C SER A 42 0.88 -30.05 10.70
N ASN A 43 0.38 -30.96 9.88
CA ASN A 43 -0.20 -30.61 8.59
C ASN A 43 -1.70 -30.25 8.73
N PRO A 44 -2.24 -29.32 7.93
CA PRO A 44 -3.68 -29.13 7.82
C PRO A 44 -4.40 -30.41 7.39
N VAL A 45 -5.65 -30.56 7.82
CA VAL A 45 -6.49 -31.71 7.53
C VAL A 45 -7.78 -31.24 6.87
N VAL A 46 -8.14 -31.81 5.73
CA VAL A 46 -9.43 -31.53 5.08
C VAL A 46 -10.46 -32.55 5.56
N GLU A 47 -11.57 -32.06 6.10
CA GLU A 47 -12.72 -32.88 6.48
C GLU A 47 -13.99 -32.24 5.93
N LYS A 48 -14.79 -33.02 5.19
CA LYS A 48 -16.07 -32.57 4.62
C LYS A 48 -15.96 -31.23 3.86
N GLY A 49 -14.87 -31.04 3.12
CA GLY A 49 -14.60 -29.80 2.38
C GLY A 49 -14.11 -28.62 3.23
N THR A 50 -14.00 -28.79 4.55
CA THR A 50 -13.46 -27.78 5.48
C THR A 50 -12.01 -28.10 5.82
N THR A 51 -11.11 -27.14 5.65
CA THR A 51 -9.73 -27.29 6.10
C THR A 51 -9.60 -26.92 7.57
N LEU A 52 -9.05 -27.84 8.35
CA LEU A 52 -8.68 -27.65 9.75
C LEU A 52 -7.18 -27.43 9.83
N VAL A 53 -6.76 -26.43 10.60
CA VAL A 53 -5.33 -26.09 10.77
C VAL A 53 -4.92 -26.12 12.23
N PRO A 54 -3.63 -26.38 12.52
CA PRO A 54 -3.09 -26.22 13.87
C PRO A 54 -3.35 -24.81 14.38
N MET A 55 -4.09 -24.73 15.49
CA MET A 55 -4.64 -23.47 15.96
C MET A 55 -3.57 -22.50 16.48
N ARG A 56 -2.60 -22.99 17.24
CA ARG A 56 -1.62 -22.15 17.94
C ARG A 56 -0.75 -21.33 16.97
N PRO A 57 -0.08 -21.92 15.96
CA PRO A 57 0.74 -21.14 15.02
C PRO A 57 -0.06 -20.10 14.25
N LEU A 58 -1.31 -20.43 13.91
CA LEU A 58 -2.22 -19.50 13.23
C LEU A 58 -2.51 -18.28 14.12
N LEU A 59 -3.02 -18.52 15.34
CA LEU A 59 -3.45 -17.44 16.23
C LEU A 59 -2.28 -16.61 16.81
N GLU A 60 -1.10 -17.20 16.99
CA GLU A 60 0.13 -16.47 17.33
C GLU A 60 0.52 -15.48 16.23
N LYS A 61 0.52 -15.93 14.97
CA LYS A 61 0.82 -15.04 13.83
C LYS A 61 -0.18 -13.90 13.70
N LEU A 62 -1.41 -14.11 14.16
CA LEU A 62 -2.50 -13.12 14.18
C LEU A 62 -2.53 -12.28 15.46
N ASN A 63 -1.57 -12.41 16.37
CA ASN A 63 -1.50 -11.68 17.64
C ASN A 63 -2.77 -11.79 18.50
N VAL A 64 -3.39 -12.97 18.55
CA VAL A 64 -4.57 -13.25 19.39
C VAL A 64 -4.13 -13.84 20.72
N ASN A 65 -4.57 -13.26 21.85
CA ASN A 65 -4.29 -13.79 23.18
C ASN A 65 -5.12 -15.05 23.42
N MET A 66 -4.46 -16.18 23.70
CA MET A 66 -5.13 -17.48 23.83
C MET A 66 -5.15 -17.98 25.27
N ASN A 67 -6.24 -18.65 25.63
CA ASN A 67 -6.34 -19.43 26.85
C ASN A 67 -7.02 -20.79 26.57
N TRP A 68 -6.52 -21.84 27.21
CA TRP A 68 -7.05 -23.20 27.09
C TRP A 68 -7.62 -23.66 28.43
N ASN A 69 -8.90 -24.05 28.43
CA ASN A 69 -9.55 -24.65 29.57
C ASN A 69 -9.62 -26.18 29.40
N LYS A 70 -8.78 -26.90 30.15
CA LYS A 70 -8.71 -28.36 30.12
C LYS A 70 -10.00 -29.04 30.60
N LYS A 71 -10.72 -28.45 31.56
CA LYS A 71 -11.93 -29.05 32.15
C LYS A 71 -13.09 -29.02 31.17
N THR A 72 -13.25 -27.91 30.44
CA THR A 72 -14.34 -27.72 29.48
C THR A 72 -13.94 -28.05 28.05
N GLN A 73 -12.67 -28.38 27.81
CA GLN A 73 -12.09 -28.58 26.48
C GLN A 73 -12.38 -27.38 25.56
N THR A 74 -12.17 -26.17 26.10
CA THR A 74 -12.50 -24.91 25.43
C THR A 74 -11.25 -24.09 25.17
N VAL A 75 -11.11 -23.62 23.94
CA VAL A 75 -10.16 -22.57 23.58
C VAL A 75 -10.88 -21.24 23.60
N THR A 76 -10.29 -20.25 24.25
CA THR A 76 -10.74 -18.85 24.15
C THR A 76 -9.63 -17.98 23.54
N GLY A 77 -10.01 -17.04 22.68
CA GLY A 77 -9.11 -16.06 22.05
C GLY A 77 -9.62 -14.64 22.24
N THR A 78 -8.74 -13.70 22.57
CA THR A 78 -9.10 -12.27 22.70
C THR A 78 -8.13 -11.35 21.96
N LYS A 79 -8.66 -10.32 21.28
CA LYS A 79 -7.90 -9.27 20.57
C LYS A 79 -8.80 -8.09 20.23
N ASN A 80 -8.43 -6.84 20.56
CA ASN A 80 -9.13 -5.61 20.11
C ASN A 80 -10.68 -5.68 20.14
N GLY A 81 -11.28 -6.07 21.27
CA GLY A 81 -12.74 -6.20 21.41
C GLY A 81 -13.35 -7.52 20.90
N LEU A 82 -12.57 -8.38 20.24
CA LEU A 82 -12.94 -9.75 19.90
C LEU A 82 -12.82 -10.67 21.13
N ALA A 83 -13.85 -11.49 21.35
CA ALA A 83 -13.88 -12.61 22.28
C ALA A 83 -14.40 -13.87 21.57
N LEU A 84 -13.49 -14.77 21.20
CA LEU A 84 -13.78 -16.04 20.54
C LEU A 84 -13.75 -17.19 21.56
N SER A 85 -14.68 -18.12 21.46
CA SER A 85 -14.72 -19.36 22.24
C SER A 85 -15.10 -20.55 21.36
N LEU A 86 -14.28 -21.61 21.43
CA LEU A 86 -14.39 -22.83 20.64
C LEU A 86 -14.30 -24.04 21.57
N THR A 87 -15.28 -24.92 21.52
CA THR A 87 -15.28 -26.15 22.32
C THR A 87 -14.98 -27.36 21.44
N ILE A 88 -14.04 -28.20 21.86
CA ILE A 88 -13.68 -29.42 21.15
C ILE A 88 -14.93 -30.31 21.00
N GLY A 89 -15.16 -30.80 19.78
CA GLY A 89 -16.31 -31.65 19.45
C GLY A 89 -17.64 -30.91 19.27
N SER A 90 -17.70 -29.60 19.51
CA SER A 90 -18.90 -28.78 19.29
C SER A 90 -18.87 -28.10 17.92
N THR A 91 -19.98 -28.16 17.19
CA THR A 91 -20.21 -27.33 15.98
C THR A 91 -20.80 -25.95 16.32
N THR A 92 -20.79 -25.57 17.60
CA THR A 92 -21.21 -24.24 18.05
C THR A 92 -20.03 -23.53 18.67
N ALA A 93 -19.67 -22.39 18.08
CA ALA A 93 -18.71 -21.42 18.60
C ALA A 93 -19.44 -20.23 19.23
N THR A 94 -18.73 -19.45 20.03
CA THR A 94 -19.20 -18.15 20.51
C THR A 94 -18.24 -17.06 20.07
N VAL A 95 -18.76 -15.98 19.50
CA VAL A 95 -18.01 -14.79 19.05
C VAL A 95 -18.70 -13.58 19.67
N ASN A 96 -18.00 -12.84 20.52
CA ASN A 96 -18.53 -11.65 21.22
C ASN A 96 -19.85 -11.91 21.95
N GLY A 97 -20.02 -13.11 22.51
CA GLY A 97 -21.24 -13.53 23.19
C GLY A 97 -22.32 -14.14 22.27
N GLU A 98 -22.20 -14.00 20.95
CA GLU A 98 -23.14 -14.59 19.99
C GLU A 98 -22.74 -16.01 19.59
N LYS A 99 -23.73 -16.90 19.45
CA LYS A 99 -23.50 -18.27 18.97
C LYS A 99 -23.35 -18.29 17.44
N LYS A 100 -22.30 -18.92 16.94
CA LYS A 100 -22.06 -19.15 15.50
C LYS A 100 -21.93 -20.65 15.22
N LYS A 101 -22.46 -21.10 14.10
CA LYS A 101 -22.39 -22.49 13.65
C LYS A 101 -21.08 -22.74 12.90
N LEU A 102 -20.47 -23.89 13.16
CA LEU A 102 -19.29 -24.40 12.44
C LEU A 102 -19.72 -25.55 11.53
N GLU A 103 -19.12 -25.63 10.34
CA GLU A 103 -19.30 -26.77 9.43
C GLU A 103 -18.64 -28.05 9.96
N VAL A 104 -17.48 -27.90 10.62
CA VAL A 104 -16.76 -29.00 11.27
C VAL A 104 -16.33 -28.55 12.67
N ALA A 105 -16.51 -29.43 13.65
CA ALA A 105 -16.13 -29.14 15.04
C ALA A 105 -14.59 -29.07 15.20
N PRO A 106 -14.08 -28.20 16.08
CA PRO A 106 -12.68 -28.24 16.51
C PRO A 106 -12.36 -29.60 17.11
N LYS A 107 -11.14 -30.10 16.89
CA LYS A 107 -10.72 -31.42 17.39
C LYS A 107 -9.26 -31.46 17.77
N THR A 108 -8.89 -32.53 18.46
CA THR A 108 -7.51 -32.80 18.83
C THR A 108 -6.99 -33.97 18.02
N ILE A 109 -5.85 -33.79 17.35
CA ILE A 109 -5.14 -34.83 16.60
C ILE A 109 -3.71 -34.84 17.14
N ASN A 110 -3.23 -35.97 17.64
CA ASN A 110 -1.89 -36.10 18.22
C ASN A 110 -1.55 -34.99 19.25
N ASN A 111 -2.50 -34.69 20.14
CA ASN A 111 -2.37 -33.64 21.16
C ASN A 111 -2.25 -32.19 20.62
N VAL A 112 -2.55 -31.97 19.34
CA VAL A 112 -2.63 -30.65 18.71
C VAL A 112 -4.09 -30.30 18.45
N THR A 113 -4.50 -29.09 18.84
CA THR A 113 -5.84 -28.58 18.56
C THR A 113 -5.93 -28.04 17.14
N TYR A 114 -6.92 -28.53 16.42
CA TYR A 114 -7.26 -28.20 15.04
C TYR A 114 -8.58 -27.44 14.99
N VAL A 115 -8.60 -26.34 14.25
CA VAL A 115 -9.76 -25.44 14.12
C VAL A 115 -10.09 -25.16 12.65
N PRO A 116 -11.37 -24.91 12.30
CA PRO A 116 -11.76 -24.52 10.95
C PRO A 116 -11.13 -23.20 10.53
N VAL A 117 -10.17 -23.26 9.61
CA VAL A 117 -9.30 -22.13 9.25
C VAL A 117 -10.08 -20.92 8.73
N ARG A 118 -11.09 -21.18 7.88
CA ARG A 118 -11.94 -20.15 7.30
C ARG A 118 -12.75 -19.43 8.35
N PHE A 119 -13.39 -20.18 9.25
CA PHE A 119 -14.15 -19.60 10.35
C PHE A 119 -13.29 -18.69 11.21
N ILE A 120 -12.06 -19.13 11.55
CA ILE A 120 -11.12 -18.29 12.31
C ILE A 120 -10.80 -17.02 11.54
N GLY A 121 -10.34 -17.12 10.28
CA GLY A 121 -9.97 -15.97 9.47
C GLY A 121 -11.09 -14.97 9.28
N GLU A 122 -12.28 -15.44 8.91
CA GLU A 122 -13.44 -14.57 8.70
C GLU A 122 -13.90 -13.92 10.02
N THR A 123 -13.85 -14.65 11.14
CA THR A 123 -14.21 -14.11 12.47
C THR A 123 -13.28 -12.98 12.91
N ILE A 124 -12.01 -13.03 12.52
CA ILE A 124 -11.01 -12.02 12.88
C ILE A 124 -10.81 -10.95 11.79
N GLY A 125 -11.71 -10.90 10.80
CA GLY A 125 -11.73 -9.84 9.79
C GLY A 125 -10.86 -10.08 8.57
N TYR A 126 -10.55 -11.34 8.22
CA TYR A 126 -9.86 -11.69 6.98
C TYR A 126 -10.79 -12.41 6.01
N LYS A 127 -10.64 -12.10 4.72
CA LYS A 127 -11.12 -12.94 3.63
C LYS A 127 -10.18 -14.14 3.51
N VAL A 128 -10.73 -15.34 3.44
CA VAL A 128 -9.95 -16.58 3.34
C VAL A 128 -10.13 -17.20 1.96
N GLU A 129 -9.06 -17.18 1.18
CA GLU A 129 -9.03 -17.68 -0.20
C GLU A 129 -8.34 -19.04 -0.29
N TRP A 130 -8.82 -19.88 -1.21
CA TRP A 130 -8.23 -21.19 -1.50
C TRP A 130 -7.70 -21.19 -2.93
N ASN A 131 -6.40 -21.42 -3.09
CA ASN A 131 -5.78 -21.67 -4.39
C ASN A 131 -5.61 -23.18 -4.59
N ALA A 132 -6.46 -23.76 -5.44
CA ALA A 132 -6.43 -25.20 -5.71
C ALA A 132 -5.14 -25.66 -6.41
N ALA A 133 -4.58 -24.85 -7.31
CA ALA A 133 -3.39 -25.20 -8.08
C ALA A 133 -2.12 -25.24 -7.20
N GLN A 134 -2.01 -24.28 -6.27
CA GLN A 134 -0.89 -24.19 -5.34
C GLN A 134 -1.14 -24.92 -4.01
N ARG A 135 -2.38 -25.35 -3.75
CA ARG A 135 -2.85 -25.92 -2.48
C ARG A 135 -2.51 -25.02 -1.29
N THR A 136 -2.80 -23.74 -1.44
CA THR A 136 -2.56 -22.72 -0.42
C THR A 136 -3.85 -22.07 0.05
N ILE A 137 -3.89 -21.77 1.34
CA ILE A 137 -4.90 -20.91 1.96
C ILE A 137 -4.25 -19.55 2.19
N THR A 138 -4.88 -18.49 1.69
CA THR A 138 -4.40 -17.12 1.87
C THR A 138 -5.43 -16.34 2.68
N PHE A 139 -4.96 -15.74 3.77
CA PHE A 139 -5.68 -14.74 4.52
C PHE A 139 -5.35 -13.39 3.90
N VAL A 140 -6.39 -12.73 3.38
CA VAL A 140 -6.34 -11.37 2.84
C VAL A 140 -7.15 -10.52 3.79
N ALA A 141 -6.62 -9.39 4.27
CA ALA A 141 -7.39 -8.47 5.11
C ALA A 141 -8.75 -8.18 4.46
N ASN A 142 -9.86 -8.36 5.20
CA ASN A 142 -11.21 -8.11 4.70
C ASN A 142 -11.47 -6.60 4.73
N ASN A 143 -10.87 -5.87 3.80
CA ASN A 143 -10.94 -4.41 3.73
C ASN A 143 -12.30 -3.89 3.22
N GLU A 144 -13.25 -4.77 2.86
CA GLU A 144 -14.56 -4.35 2.35
C GLU A 144 -15.48 -3.69 3.41
N ALA A 145 -15.19 -3.86 4.70
CA ALA A 145 -16.01 -3.28 5.78
C ALA A 145 -15.31 -2.21 6.64
N ALA A 146 -13.98 -2.05 6.52
CA ALA A 146 -13.20 -1.14 7.37
C ALA A 146 -12.57 0.04 6.64
N GLY A 147 -12.68 0.12 5.31
CA GLY A 147 -12.03 1.15 4.50
C GLY A 147 -10.51 1.03 4.46
N SER A 148 -9.86 1.86 3.65
CA SER A 148 -8.39 1.88 3.54
C SER A 148 -7.73 2.30 4.85
N THR A 149 -6.73 1.53 5.27
CA THR A 149 -6.02 1.72 6.55
C THR A 149 -5.21 3.01 6.55
N GLY A 150 -4.47 3.28 5.46
CA GLY A 150 -3.59 4.43 5.36
C GLY A 150 -2.52 4.45 6.45
N PHE A 151 -1.95 5.64 6.66
CA PHE A 151 -0.86 5.87 7.59
C PHE A 151 -1.24 6.98 8.57
N LEU A 152 -1.80 6.63 9.74
CA LEU A 152 -2.27 7.62 10.73
C LEU A 152 -1.56 7.44 12.07
N TRP A 153 -1.05 8.54 12.61
CA TRP A 153 -0.53 8.62 13.97
C TRP A 153 -1.19 9.76 14.73
N LYS A 154 -1.14 9.69 16.05
CA LYS A 154 -1.59 10.73 16.97
C LYS A 154 -0.44 11.12 17.89
N VAL A 155 -0.27 12.42 18.10
CA VAL A 155 0.69 13.00 19.04
C VAL A 155 -0.04 13.99 19.92
N GLU A 156 0.16 13.90 21.23
CA GLU A 156 -0.45 14.79 22.21
C GLU A 156 0.63 15.44 23.07
N ASN A 157 0.53 16.76 23.25
CA ASN A 157 1.41 17.50 24.14
C ASN A 157 0.75 18.80 24.60
N ASN A 158 0.88 19.14 25.89
CA ASN A 158 0.35 20.38 26.48
C ASN A 158 -1.14 20.65 26.17
N GLY A 159 -1.94 19.60 26.01
CA GLY A 159 -3.37 19.71 25.65
C GLY A 159 -3.64 19.99 24.17
N ASN A 160 -2.62 20.04 23.32
CA ASN A 160 -2.76 20.01 21.86
C ASN A 160 -2.73 18.56 21.36
N THR A 161 -3.44 18.32 20.26
CA THR A 161 -3.43 17.04 19.54
C THR A 161 -3.05 17.30 18.09
N VAL A 162 -2.09 16.54 17.57
CA VAL A 162 -1.77 16.50 16.13
C VAL A 162 -1.96 15.07 15.63
N TYR A 163 -2.91 14.89 14.72
CA TYR A 163 -3.00 13.71 13.89
C TYR A 163 -2.09 13.88 12.67
N LEU A 164 -1.27 12.88 12.37
CA LEU A 164 -0.37 12.86 11.21
C LEU A 164 -0.90 11.82 10.24
N LEU A 165 -1.32 12.24 9.05
CA LEU A 165 -1.81 11.36 7.99
C LEU A 165 -0.84 11.39 6.79
N GLY A 166 -0.24 10.25 6.48
CA GLY A 166 0.56 10.06 5.27
C GLY A 166 -0.35 9.96 4.05
N SER A 167 -0.28 10.91 3.11
CA SER A 167 -1.13 10.96 1.91
C SER A 167 -0.47 10.37 0.67
N ILE A 168 -1.27 10.12 -0.36
CA ILE A 168 -0.84 9.91 -1.74
C ILE A 168 -1.60 10.89 -2.62
N HIS A 169 -0.90 11.52 -3.57
CA HIS A 169 -1.42 12.59 -4.43
C HIS A 169 -2.41 12.12 -5.50
N VAL A 170 -2.44 10.82 -5.81
CA VAL A 170 -3.36 10.22 -6.77
C VAL A 170 -4.05 9.02 -6.15
N ALA A 171 -5.33 8.84 -6.42
CA ALA A 171 -6.10 7.69 -5.95
C ALA A 171 -7.08 7.22 -7.03
N ASN A 172 -7.77 6.12 -6.76
CA ASN A 172 -8.93 5.67 -7.49
C ASN A 172 -10.00 5.18 -6.50
N ASP A 173 -11.16 4.78 -7.01
CA ASP A 173 -12.32 4.39 -6.19
C ASP A 173 -12.01 3.24 -5.21
N LYS A 174 -11.03 2.39 -5.51
CA LYS A 174 -10.65 1.24 -4.65
C LYS A 174 -10.03 1.68 -3.33
N MET A 175 -9.44 2.88 -3.29
CA MET A 175 -8.85 3.44 -2.07
C MET A 175 -9.90 3.99 -1.10
N TYR A 176 -11.18 4.02 -1.51
CA TYR A 176 -12.29 4.51 -0.70
C TYR A 176 -13.30 3.39 -0.40
N PRO A 177 -14.03 3.47 0.74
CA PRO A 177 -13.95 4.50 1.78
C PRO A 177 -12.64 4.45 2.57
N LEU A 178 -12.29 5.54 3.24
CA LEU A 178 -11.20 5.56 4.22
C LEU A 178 -11.67 4.92 5.52
N ARG A 179 -10.74 4.41 6.34
CA ARG A 179 -11.13 3.88 7.65
C ARG A 179 -11.73 4.96 8.54
N PRO A 180 -12.72 4.63 9.39
CA PRO A 180 -13.42 5.60 10.23
C PRO A 180 -12.51 6.46 11.11
N GLU A 181 -11.37 5.94 11.54
CA GLU A 181 -10.39 6.65 12.38
C GLU A 181 -9.77 7.86 11.67
N ILE A 182 -9.54 7.76 10.34
CA ILE A 182 -9.02 8.89 9.56
C ILE A 182 -10.08 9.99 9.48
N GLU A 183 -11.33 9.62 9.18
CA GLU A 183 -12.44 10.56 9.14
C GLU A 183 -12.69 11.21 10.52
N ALA A 184 -12.66 10.42 11.60
CA ALA A 184 -12.80 10.92 12.96
C ALA A 184 -11.69 11.89 13.35
N ALA A 185 -10.45 11.64 12.93
CA ALA A 185 -9.34 12.57 13.13
C ALA A 185 -9.58 13.91 12.44
N PHE A 186 -10.10 13.90 11.21
CA PHE A 186 -10.47 15.13 10.49
C PHE A 186 -11.61 15.89 11.19
N GLU A 187 -12.67 15.19 11.59
CA GLU A 187 -13.82 15.81 12.26
C GLU A 187 -13.44 16.41 13.61
N ALA A 188 -12.60 15.73 14.40
CA ALA A 188 -12.09 16.23 15.68
C ALA A 188 -11.15 17.45 15.53
N SER A 189 -10.56 17.63 14.35
CA SER A 189 -9.56 18.67 14.11
C SER A 189 -10.17 20.04 13.86
N GLN A 190 -9.61 21.07 14.47
CA GLN A 190 -9.98 22.47 14.24
C GLN A 190 -9.27 23.04 13.00
N TYR A 191 -8.08 22.52 12.68
CA TYR A 191 -7.25 22.97 11.57
C TYR A 191 -6.83 21.78 10.71
N LEU A 192 -6.73 22.01 9.39
CA LEU A 192 -6.06 21.10 8.47
C LEU A 192 -4.68 21.67 8.13
N GLY A 193 -3.61 20.98 8.48
CA GLY A 193 -2.26 21.26 7.99
C GLY A 193 -1.99 20.48 6.71
N VAL A 194 -1.49 21.14 5.67
CA VAL A 194 -1.11 20.50 4.40
C VAL A 194 0.27 21.00 3.96
N GLU A 195 0.96 20.28 3.08
CA GLU A 195 2.20 20.79 2.49
C GLU A 195 1.95 22.09 1.74
N VAL A 196 0.92 22.10 0.89
CA VAL A 196 0.50 23.23 0.06
C VAL A 196 -1.03 23.21 -0.07
N ASP A 197 -1.67 24.37 0.01
CA ASP A 197 -3.09 24.51 -0.28
C ASP A 197 -3.31 24.58 -1.80
N LEU A 198 -3.49 23.40 -2.40
CA LEU A 198 -3.69 23.25 -3.85
C LEU A 198 -4.94 23.99 -4.37
N THR A 199 -5.86 24.40 -3.50
CA THR A 199 -7.06 25.15 -3.90
C THR A 199 -6.82 26.65 -4.09
N LYS A 200 -5.65 27.15 -3.65
CA LYS A 200 -5.27 28.58 -3.71
C LYS A 200 -4.10 28.88 -4.64
N VAL A 201 -3.66 27.90 -5.43
CA VAL A 201 -2.53 28.09 -6.35
C VAL A 201 -2.89 29.14 -7.41
N ASP A 202 -2.13 30.25 -7.43
CA ASP A 202 -2.25 31.27 -8.47
C ASP A 202 -1.60 30.79 -9.77
N GLN A 203 -2.41 30.61 -10.80
CA GLN A 203 -1.95 30.16 -12.12
C GLN A 203 -1.01 31.17 -12.80
N THR A 204 -1.16 32.46 -12.54
CA THR A 204 -0.31 33.51 -13.07
C THR A 204 1.09 33.44 -12.46
N GLU A 205 1.16 33.28 -11.13
CA GLU A 205 2.44 33.11 -10.43
C GLU A 205 3.14 31.82 -10.86
N MET A 206 2.37 30.73 -11.02
CA MET A 206 2.89 29.46 -11.54
C MET A 206 3.46 29.61 -12.95
N GLN A 207 2.73 30.25 -13.86
CA GLN A 207 3.19 30.45 -15.25
C GLN A 207 4.44 31.33 -15.28
N LYS A 208 4.50 32.37 -14.46
CA LYS A 208 5.69 33.21 -14.30
C LYS A 208 6.87 32.39 -13.81
N PHE A 209 6.68 31.57 -12.78
CA PHE A 209 7.72 30.70 -12.25
C PHE A 209 8.26 29.73 -13.31
N LEU A 210 7.39 29.07 -14.07
CA LEU A 210 7.80 28.16 -15.14
C LEU A 210 8.56 28.87 -16.26
N THR A 211 8.19 30.12 -16.57
CA THR A 211 8.89 30.93 -17.56
C THR A 211 10.28 31.33 -17.07
N GLU A 212 10.39 31.79 -15.82
CA GLU A 212 11.66 32.32 -15.28
C GLU A 212 12.63 31.22 -14.80
N LYS A 213 12.11 30.10 -14.29
CA LYS A 213 12.89 29.04 -13.65
C LYS A 213 12.83 27.72 -14.39
N GLY A 214 11.70 27.42 -15.02
CA GLY A 214 11.48 26.16 -15.72
C GLY A 214 11.92 26.16 -17.19
N SER A 215 12.14 27.33 -17.78
CA SER A 215 12.46 27.48 -19.21
C SER A 215 13.88 28.00 -19.44
N TYR A 216 14.45 27.68 -20.60
CA TYR A 216 15.68 28.32 -21.07
C TYR A 216 15.35 29.70 -21.63
N THR A 217 16.05 30.71 -21.15
CA THR A 217 15.88 32.12 -21.56
C THR A 217 17.12 32.69 -22.24
N ASP A 218 18.21 31.91 -22.30
CA ASP A 218 19.49 32.25 -22.93
C ASP A 218 19.58 31.81 -24.40
N GLY A 219 18.51 31.24 -24.94
CA GLY A 219 18.42 30.73 -26.32
C GLY A 219 18.93 29.30 -26.51
N THR A 220 19.48 28.68 -25.46
CA THR A 220 19.78 27.23 -25.46
C THR A 220 18.50 26.40 -25.39
N LYS A 221 18.59 25.11 -25.68
CA LYS A 221 17.48 24.17 -25.72
C LYS A 221 17.78 22.93 -24.91
N LEU A 222 16.76 22.14 -24.60
CA LEU A 222 16.89 20.86 -23.89
C LEU A 222 18.04 19.99 -24.41
N LYS A 223 18.15 19.82 -25.73
CA LYS A 223 19.21 19.03 -26.39
C LYS A 223 20.65 19.50 -26.11
N ASP A 224 20.82 20.75 -25.68
CA ASP A 224 22.12 21.34 -25.37
C ASP A 224 22.54 21.07 -23.91
N HIS A 225 21.61 20.57 -23.08
CA HIS A 225 21.76 20.36 -21.64
C HIS A 225 21.55 18.91 -21.19
N VAL A 226 21.22 18.01 -22.12
CA VAL A 226 21.12 16.56 -21.87
C VAL A 226 21.89 15.80 -22.94
N SER A 227 22.25 14.56 -22.67
CA SER A 227 22.87 13.69 -23.66
C SER A 227 21.95 13.48 -24.88
N ALA A 228 22.58 13.19 -26.02
CA ALA A 228 21.85 12.89 -27.25
C ALA A 228 20.89 11.68 -27.09
N ASP A 229 21.26 10.68 -26.28
CA ASP A 229 20.40 9.54 -25.98
C ASP A 229 19.14 9.98 -25.20
N THR A 230 19.31 10.75 -24.12
CA THR A 230 18.19 11.30 -23.34
C THR A 230 17.25 12.12 -24.23
N TYR A 231 17.79 13.06 -25.03
CA TYR A 231 16.97 13.88 -25.93
C TYR A 231 16.19 13.01 -26.94
N ASN A 232 16.85 12.02 -27.55
CA ASN A 232 16.19 11.11 -28.49
C ASN A 232 15.07 10.30 -27.84
N LYS A 233 15.23 9.86 -26.57
CA LYS A 233 14.17 9.19 -25.80
C LYS A 233 12.97 10.11 -25.57
N VAL A 234 13.20 11.38 -25.21
CA VAL A 234 12.12 12.39 -25.06
C VAL A 234 11.37 12.57 -26.37
N VAL A 235 12.09 12.80 -27.47
CA VAL A 235 11.49 12.98 -28.81
C VAL A 235 10.66 11.76 -29.21
N ALA A 236 11.16 10.54 -28.97
CA ALA A 236 10.46 9.31 -29.28
C ALA A 236 9.16 9.17 -28.47
N LEU A 237 9.22 9.46 -27.16
CA LEU A 237 8.05 9.43 -26.28
C LEU A 237 6.99 10.45 -26.72
N LEU A 238 7.39 11.69 -27.01
CA LEU A 238 6.48 12.74 -27.47
C LEU A 238 5.75 12.33 -28.75
N LYS A 239 6.50 11.82 -29.74
CA LYS A 239 5.92 11.34 -31.00
C LYS A 239 4.97 10.16 -30.79
N ALA A 240 5.31 9.22 -29.92
CA ALA A 240 4.45 8.09 -29.58
C ALA A 240 3.12 8.53 -28.95
N ASN A 241 3.09 9.69 -28.29
CA ASN A 241 1.90 10.31 -27.71
C ASN A 241 1.24 11.36 -28.63
N GLY A 242 1.62 11.43 -29.91
CA GLY A 242 1.03 12.35 -30.89
C GLY A 242 1.45 13.82 -30.74
N LEU A 243 2.48 14.09 -29.93
CA LEU A 243 3.01 15.43 -29.69
C LEU A 243 4.18 15.74 -30.64
N ALA A 244 4.43 17.02 -30.86
CA ALA A 244 5.60 17.48 -31.62
C ALA A 244 6.90 17.10 -30.87
N GLY A 245 7.88 16.52 -31.57
CA GLY A 245 9.11 16.05 -30.94
C GLY A 245 9.94 17.13 -30.24
N ASN A 246 9.71 18.40 -30.58
CA ASN A 246 10.34 19.57 -29.99
C ASN A 246 9.47 20.28 -28.94
N ALA A 247 8.34 19.69 -28.52
CA ALA A 247 7.40 20.33 -27.58
C ALA A 247 8.06 20.71 -26.23
N PHE A 248 9.15 20.04 -25.87
CA PHE A 248 9.91 20.30 -24.64
C PHE A 248 11.23 21.07 -24.84
N ASP A 249 11.56 21.52 -26.06
CA ASP A 249 12.86 22.16 -26.36
C ASP A 249 13.18 23.37 -25.47
N SER A 250 12.16 24.14 -25.09
CA SER A 250 12.33 25.37 -24.31
C SER A 250 12.43 25.13 -22.80
N TYR A 251 12.24 23.89 -22.32
CA TYR A 251 12.12 23.60 -20.90
C TYR A 251 13.34 22.85 -20.35
N LYS A 252 13.66 23.12 -19.09
CA LYS A 252 14.72 22.42 -18.34
C LYS A 252 14.33 20.97 -18.01
N PRO A 253 15.29 20.05 -17.80
CA PRO A 253 15.01 18.63 -17.67
C PRO A 253 14.05 18.30 -16.52
N TRP A 254 14.09 19.07 -15.42
CA TRP A 254 13.15 18.88 -14.31
C TRP A 254 11.70 19.13 -14.70
N VAL A 255 11.40 20.16 -15.51
CA VAL A 255 10.04 20.43 -16.03
C VAL A 255 9.61 19.31 -16.98
N VAL A 256 10.53 18.87 -17.84
CA VAL A 256 10.28 17.77 -18.78
C VAL A 256 9.92 16.49 -18.03
N THR A 257 10.61 16.20 -16.92
CA THR A 257 10.33 15.05 -16.05
C THR A 257 8.89 15.11 -15.49
N GLN A 258 8.46 16.27 -15.01
CA GLN A 258 7.09 16.47 -14.51
C GLN A 258 6.05 16.33 -15.63
N GLY A 259 6.32 16.92 -16.80
CA GLY A 259 5.44 16.82 -17.97
C GLY A 259 5.26 15.37 -18.45
N ILE A 260 6.34 14.61 -18.50
CA ILE A 260 6.31 13.18 -18.85
C ILE A 260 5.52 12.36 -17.83
N SER A 261 5.74 12.61 -16.54
CA SER A 261 4.98 11.95 -15.47
C SER A 261 3.47 12.22 -15.59
N SER A 262 3.10 13.45 -15.96
CA SER A 262 1.69 13.81 -16.22
C SER A 262 1.09 13.05 -17.41
N LEU A 263 1.84 12.88 -18.51
CA LEU A 263 1.40 12.07 -19.66
C LEU A 263 1.16 10.60 -19.26
N GLN A 264 2.01 10.05 -18.39
CA GLN A 264 1.84 8.69 -17.88
C GLN A 264 0.55 8.55 -17.06
N MET A 265 0.22 9.52 -16.20
CA MET A 265 -0.98 9.47 -15.37
C MET A 265 -2.27 9.43 -16.19
N GLN A 266 -2.31 10.09 -17.36
CA GLN A 266 -3.47 10.07 -18.27
C GLN A 266 -3.79 8.67 -18.82
N THR A 267 -2.88 7.70 -18.66
CA THR A 267 -3.08 6.31 -19.11
C THR A 267 -3.66 5.38 -18.04
N THR A 268 -3.89 5.91 -16.83
CA THR A 268 -4.31 5.15 -15.65
C THR A 268 -5.69 5.59 -15.16
N ASP A 269 -6.33 4.82 -14.28
CA ASP A 269 -7.56 5.18 -13.58
C ASP A 269 -7.32 6.00 -12.30
N TYR A 270 -6.05 6.31 -11.98
CA TYR A 270 -5.67 7.13 -10.85
C TYR A 270 -5.77 8.62 -11.19
N THR A 271 -6.40 9.41 -10.32
CA THR A 271 -6.59 10.84 -10.54
C THR A 271 -6.13 11.68 -9.33
N PRO A 272 -5.58 12.89 -9.56
CA PRO A 272 -5.28 13.83 -8.49
C PRO A 272 -6.54 14.30 -7.75
N ASP A 273 -7.67 14.41 -8.44
CA ASP A 273 -8.96 14.86 -7.87
C ASP A 273 -9.46 13.98 -6.72
N THR A 274 -9.03 12.72 -6.70
CA THR A 274 -9.34 11.76 -5.63
C THR A 274 -8.15 11.48 -4.71
N GLY A 275 -7.00 12.12 -4.91
CA GLY A 275 -5.83 12.03 -4.03
C GLY A 275 -6.19 12.35 -2.58
N ILE A 276 -5.53 11.70 -1.62
CA ILE A 276 -5.88 11.77 -0.19
C ILE A 276 -5.68 13.19 0.37
N ASP A 277 -4.61 13.86 -0.07
CA ASP A 277 -4.30 15.25 0.24
C ASP A 277 -5.37 16.21 -0.29
N LEU A 278 -5.72 16.09 -1.57
CA LEU A 278 -6.72 16.97 -2.17
C LEU A 278 -8.13 16.68 -1.64
N TYR A 279 -8.46 15.41 -1.35
CA TYR A 279 -9.70 15.01 -0.69
C TYR A 279 -9.93 15.79 0.61
N PHE A 280 -8.95 15.80 1.52
CA PHE A 280 -9.06 16.52 2.78
C PHE A 280 -9.02 18.03 2.59
N THR A 281 -8.22 18.54 1.66
CA THR A 281 -8.16 19.98 1.33
C THR A 281 -9.52 20.50 0.84
N GLN A 282 -10.14 19.79 -0.11
CA GLN A 282 -11.47 20.13 -0.62
C GLN A 282 -12.55 19.97 0.46
N LYS A 283 -12.48 18.92 1.29
CA LYS A 283 -13.42 18.71 2.40
C LYS A 283 -13.31 19.85 3.43
N ALA A 284 -12.10 20.28 3.77
CA ALA A 284 -11.87 21.44 4.64
C ALA A 284 -12.45 22.72 4.04
N GLY A 285 -12.23 22.98 2.75
CA GLY A 285 -12.81 24.13 2.04
C GLY A 285 -14.34 24.14 2.08
N LYS A 286 -15.00 23.00 1.83
CA LYS A 286 -16.46 22.87 1.90
C LYS A 286 -17.03 23.14 3.30
N LEU A 287 -16.26 22.82 4.35
CA LEU A 287 -16.65 23.01 5.75
C LEU A 287 -16.13 24.32 6.35
N ASN A 288 -15.45 25.17 5.57
CA ASN A 288 -14.74 26.36 6.04
C ASN A 288 -13.76 26.05 7.20
N LYS A 289 -13.19 24.84 7.23
CA LYS A 289 -12.16 24.47 8.21
C LYS A 289 -10.86 25.18 7.82
N PRO A 290 -10.22 25.95 8.73
CA PRO A 290 -8.99 26.65 8.41
C PRO A 290 -7.88 25.71 7.93
N ILE A 291 -7.29 26.04 6.78
CA ILE A 291 -6.16 25.32 6.18
C ILE A 291 -4.87 26.10 6.47
N ILE A 292 -3.85 25.38 6.94
CA ILE A 292 -2.52 25.90 7.23
C ILE A 292 -1.53 25.19 6.30
N GLU A 293 -0.72 25.98 5.59
CA GLU A 293 0.35 25.45 4.75
C GLU A 293 1.63 25.30 5.60
N LEU A 294 2.25 24.12 5.54
CA LEU A 294 3.53 23.83 6.18
C LEU A 294 4.71 24.24 5.30
N GLU A 295 4.45 24.38 4.01
CA GLU A 295 5.39 24.80 2.97
C GLU A 295 4.67 25.74 1.99
N ASN A 296 5.21 25.90 0.79
CA ASN A 296 4.53 26.57 -0.31
C ASN A 296 4.98 25.96 -1.64
N MET A 297 4.14 26.13 -2.67
CA MET A 297 4.37 25.57 -4.01
C MET A 297 5.71 26.01 -4.62
N GLN A 298 6.10 27.28 -4.41
CA GLN A 298 7.33 27.83 -4.98
C GLN A 298 8.57 27.14 -4.40
N LEU A 299 8.57 26.87 -3.09
CA LEU A 299 9.65 26.13 -2.42
C LEU A 299 9.78 24.72 -3.00
N GLN A 300 8.67 24.00 -3.18
CA GLN A 300 8.67 22.65 -3.74
C GLN A 300 9.18 22.61 -5.18
N LEU A 301 8.75 23.54 -6.04
CA LEU A 301 9.20 23.55 -7.43
C LEU A 301 10.65 24.05 -7.57
N ASN A 302 11.06 25.02 -6.75
CA ASN A 302 12.41 25.55 -6.79
C ASN A 302 13.45 24.52 -6.37
N MET A 303 13.10 23.57 -5.50
CA MET A 303 13.94 22.41 -5.18
C MET A 303 14.38 21.67 -6.45
N PHE A 304 13.44 21.33 -7.34
CA PHE A 304 13.76 20.63 -8.59
C PHE A 304 14.67 21.43 -9.52
N ASN A 305 14.46 22.75 -9.57
CA ASN A 305 15.31 23.65 -10.35
C ASN A 305 16.72 23.81 -9.76
N GLN A 306 16.91 23.57 -8.46
CA GLN A 306 18.20 23.69 -7.77
C GLN A 306 19.05 22.43 -7.83
N PHE A 307 18.47 21.29 -8.23
CA PHE A 307 19.25 20.08 -8.45
C PHE A 307 20.31 20.28 -9.53
N SER A 308 21.44 19.61 -9.37
CA SER A 308 22.53 19.58 -10.35
C SER A 308 22.03 19.12 -11.72
N ASP A 309 22.61 19.67 -12.79
CA ASP A 309 22.22 19.31 -14.16
C ASP A 309 22.31 17.78 -14.37
N GLY A 310 23.34 17.15 -13.80
CA GLY A 310 23.51 15.70 -13.83
C GLY A 310 22.39 14.94 -13.14
N LEU A 311 21.92 15.41 -11.97
CA LEU A 311 20.77 14.79 -11.30
C LEU A 311 19.47 15.04 -12.08
N GLN A 312 19.25 16.25 -12.60
CA GLN A 312 18.07 16.54 -13.40
C GLN A 312 17.99 15.65 -14.65
N GLU A 313 19.11 15.46 -15.37
CA GLU A 313 19.16 14.51 -16.49
C GLU A 313 18.93 13.07 -16.02
N LYS A 314 19.55 12.65 -14.91
CA LYS A 314 19.36 11.29 -14.37
C LYS A 314 17.89 11.00 -14.06
N LEU A 315 17.21 11.90 -13.37
CA LEU A 315 15.78 11.74 -13.02
C LEU A 315 14.90 11.68 -14.27
N LEU A 316 15.21 12.49 -15.28
CA LEU A 316 14.53 12.43 -16.58
C LEU A 316 14.75 11.08 -17.27
N LEU A 317 15.99 10.59 -17.26
CA LEU A 317 16.35 9.31 -17.87
C LEU A 317 15.70 8.12 -17.16
N ASP A 318 15.74 8.09 -15.82
CA ASP A 318 15.09 7.06 -15.01
C ASP A 318 13.57 7.03 -15.28
N THR A 319 12.96 8.21 -15.40
CA THR A 319 11.54 8.34 -15.78
C THR A 319 11.29 7.73 -17.17
N LEU A 320 12.09 8.11 -18.17
CA LEU A 320 11.98 7.59 -19.54
C LEU A 320 12.22 6.08 -19.63
N ASP A 321 13.15 5.54 -18.86
CA ASP A 321 13.48 4.11 -18.87
C ASP A 321 12.43 3.27 -18.12
N SER A 322 11.80 3.84 -17.09
CA SER A 322 10.61 3.22 -16.48
C SER A 322 9.47 3.08 -17.49
N LEU A 323 9.36 4.02 -18.45
CA LEU A 323 8.37 3.98 -19.54
C LEU A 323 8.77 3.02 -20.67
N LYS A 324 10.05 2.77 -20.94
CA LYS A 324 10.47 1.80 -21.98
C LYS A 324 10.09 0.36 -21.66
N GLN A 325 9.79 0.04 -20.40
CA GLN A 325 9.28 -1.26 -19.98
C GLN A 325 7.76 -1.42 -20.20
N THR A 326 7.05 -0.43 -20.77
CA THR A 326 5.58 -0.35 -20.68
C THR A 326 4.80 -0.85 -21.91
N ASP A 327 4.14 -1.99 -21.73
CA ASP A 327 2.69 -2.04 -21.93
C ASP A 327 2.02 -1.18 -20.84
N LYS A 328 0.85 -0.58 -21.11
CA LYS A 328 0.00 0.16 -20.12
C LYS A 328 -0.10 -0.56 -18.77
N ALA A 329 -0.08 -1.89 -18.78
CA ALA A 329 -0.13 -2.75 -17.61
C ALA A 329 0.95 -2.47 -16.55
N VAL A 330 2.16 -2.03 -16.93
CA VAL A 330 3.28 -1.86 -15.97
C VAL A 330 3.20 -0.53 -15.20
N ALA A 331 2.78 0.56 -15.86
CA ALA A 331 2.52 1.83 -15.20
C ALA A 331 1.37 1.70 -14.19
N THR A 332 0.28 1.05 -14.59
CA THR A 332 -0.83 0.70 -13.70
C THR A 332 -0.36 -0.21 -12.56
N ALA A 333 0.47 -1.22 -12.83
CA ALA A 333 0.98 -2.12 -11.79
C ALA A 333 1.82 -1.39 -10.73
N SER A 334 2.60 -0.38 -11.12
CA SER A 334 3.42 0.42 -10.19
C SER A 334 2.54 1.28 -9.27
N LEU A 335 1.52 1.94 -9.81
CA LEU A 335 0.54 2.69 -9.01
C LEU A 335 -0.34 1.76 -8.16
N ASP A 336 -0.71 0.60 -8.68
CA ASP A 336 -1.44 -0.43 -7.94
C ASP A 336 -0.64 -0.91 -6.73
N ALA A 337 0.67 -1.12 -6.88
CA ALA A 337 1.53 -1.49 -5.75
C ALA A 337 1.57 -0.38 -4.68
N LEU A 338 1.71 0.88 -5.08
CA LEU A 338 1.69 2.05 -4.16
C LEU A 338 0.33 2.20 -3.47
N SER A 339 -0.75 2.06 -4.23
CA SER A 339 -2.13 2.10 -3.72
C SER A 339 -2.36 0.97 -2.72
N GLN A 340 -1.98 -0.27 -3.05
CA GLN A 340 -2.09 -1.41 -2.14
C GLN A 340 -1.28 -1.22 -0.86
N MET A 341 -0.03 -0.75 -0.95
CA MET A 341 0.78 -0.41 0.21
C MET A 341 0.04 0.58 1.14
N TRP A 342 -0.56 1.62 0.56
CA TRP A 342 -1.29 2.62 1.34
C TRP A 342 -2.60 2.10 1.92
N MET A 343 -3.41 1.40 1.14
CA MET A 343 -4.68 0.82 1.60
C MET A 343 -4.46 -0.17 2.75
N GLN A 344 -3.33 -0.88 2.76
CA GLN A 344 -2.96 -1.84 3.81
C GLN A 344 -2.20 -1.19 4.99
N GLY A 345 -1.78 0.08 4.87
CA GLY A 345 -0.96 0.74 5.89
C GLY A 345 0.39 0.03 6.10
N ASP A 346 0.98 -0.49 5.02
CA ASP A 346 2.24 -1.25 5.05
C ASP A 346 3.45 -0.33 5.28
N GLU A 347 3.80 -0.14 6.54
CA GLU A 347 4.93 0.68 6.97
C GLU A 347 6.28 0.11 6.52
N GLN A 348 6.39 -1.21 6.35
CA GLN A 348 7.65 -1.83 5.94
C GLN A 348 7.96 -1.47 4.49
N SER A 349 6.97 -1.58 3.61
CA SER A 349 7.10 -1.16 2.22
C SER A 349 7.33 0.35 2.10
N LEU A 350 6.67 1.16 2.94
CA LEU A 350 6.90 2.60 2.98
C LEU A 350 8.35 2.95 3.38
N VAL A 351 8.88 2.31 4.43
CA VAL A 351 10.29 2.50 4.84
C VAL A 351 11.25 2.05 3.74
N ALA A 352 10.98 0.92 3.09
CA ALA A 352 11.80 0.45 1.96
C ALA A 352 11.79 1.44 0.79
N MET A 353 10.64 2.06 0.50
CA MET A 353 10.53 3.12 -0.49
C MET A 353 11.37 4.35 -0.09
N THR A 354 11.26 4.83 1.15
CA THR A 354 12.09 5.94 1.65
C THR A 354 13.59 5.62 1.54
N GLN A 355 14.00 4.39 1.87
CA GLN A 355 15.39 3.93 1.73
C GLN A 355 15.84 3.85 0.27
N ALA A 356 14.95 3.49 -0.65
CA ALA A 356 15.26 3.49 -2.08
C ALA A 356 15.52 4.92 -2.59
N VAL A 357 14.71 5.90 -2.17
CA VAL A 357 14.93 7.32 -2.48
C VAL A 357 16.25 7.82 -1.89
N ALA A 358 16.60 7.38 -0.68
CA ALA A 358 17.85 7.74 0.00
C ALA A 358 19.13 7.32 -0.75
N LYS A 359 19.04 6.43 -1.75
CA LYS A 359 20.17 6.05 -2.61
C LYS A 359 20.63 7.17 -3.53
N GLU A 360 19.82 8.21 -3.72
CA GLU A 360 20.16 9.42 -4.46
C GLU A 360 20.27 10.59 -3.47
N PRO A 361 21.45 10.89 -2.89
CA PRO A 361 21.55 11.76 -1.71
C PRO A 361 21.09 13.20 -1.93
N GLU A 362 21.38 13.78 -3.09
CA GLU A 362 20.93 15.14 -3.44
C GLU A 362 19.40 15.20 -3.58
N TYR A 363 18.80 14.19 -4.23
CA TYR A 363 17.36 14.08 -4.37
C TYR A 363 16.68 13.84 -3.02
N TYR A 364 17.21 12.93 -2.20
CA TYR A 364 16.71 12.64 -0.86
C TYR A 364 16.80 13.85 0.07
N LYS A 365 17.92 14.58 0.03
CA LYS A 365 18.10 15.79 0.84
C LYS A 365 17.04 16.83 0.52
N GLY A 366 16.84 17.14 -0.76
CA GLY A 366 15.84 18.12 -1.19
C GLY A 366 14.40 17.64 -0.95
N LEU A 367 14.07 16.43 -1.41
CA LEU A 367 12.70 15.93 -1.40
C LEU A 367 12.22 15.55 0.01
N VAL A 368 13.10 14.99 0.85
CA VAL A 368 12.72 14.38 2.13
C VAL A 368 13.36 15.12 3.30
N SER A 369 14.69 15.12 3.40
CA SER A 369 15.39 15.53 4.64
C SER A 369 15.12 17.00 5.02
N ASP A 370 15.37 17.94 4.10
CA ASP A 370 15.21 19.38 4.35
C ASP A 370 13.74 19.75 4.60
N ARG A 371 12.85 19.17 3.81
CA ARG A 371 11.40 19.39 3.89
C ARG A 371 10.82 18.83 5.18
N ASN A 372 11.21 17.61 5.58
CA ASN A 372 10.79 17.01 6.83
C ASN A 372 11.25 17.82 8.03
N ALA A 373 12.48 18.32 8.03
CA ALA A 373 12.97 19.19 9.11
C ALA A 373 12.11 20.45 9.26
N ASN A 374 11.72 21.08 8.14
CA ASN A 374 10.83 22.24 8.15
C ASN A 374 9.41 21.89 8.62
N MET A 375 8.81 20.82 8.10
CA MET A 375 7.46 20.39 8.51
C MET A 375 7.41 19.94 9.97
N ALA A 376 8.39 19.17 10.44
CA ALA A 376 8.51 18.74 11.82
C ALA A 376 8.66 19.93 12.78
N LYS A 377 9.36 20.99 12.36
CA LYS A 377 9.43 22.24 13.12
C LYS A 377 8.04 22.85 13.34
N HIS A 378 7.25 23.04 12.29
CA HIS A 378 5.89 23.57 12.39
C HIS A 378 4.99 22.68 13.27
N ILE A 379 5.07 21.35 13.11
CA ILE A 379 4.29 20.42 13.93
C ILE A 379 4.65 20.56 15.42
N LYS A 380 5.94 20.72 15.75
CA LYS A 380 6.38 20.98 17.13
C LYS A 380 5.87 22.32 17.66
N GLU A 381 5.79 23.35 16.83
CA GLU A 381 5.19 24.63 17.22
C GLU A 381 3.70 24.45 17.58
N TYR A 382 2.95 23.62 16.85
CA TYR A 382 1.55 23.31 17.18
C TYR A 382 1.44 22.57 18.51
N LEU A 383 2.25 21.52 18.69
CA LEU A 383 2.27 20.69 19.89
C LEU A 383 2.67 21.46 21.15
N ASN A 384 3.52 22.49 21.02
CA ASN A 384 4.00 23.29 22.15
C ASN A 384 3.21 24.60 22.37
N SER A 385 2.23 24.92 21.54
CA SER A 385 1.46 26.16 21.66
C SER A 385 0.48 26.14 22.84
N ASP A 386 0.09 27.31 23.34
CA ASP A 386 -0.94 27.42 24.40
C ASP A 386 -2.38 27.30 23.86
N LYS A 387 -2.57 26.96 22.58
CA LYS A 387 -3.88 26.99 21.91
C LYS A 387 -4.83 25.89 22.38
N LYS A 388 -4.30 24.77 22.88
CA LYS A 388 -5.07 23.55 23.20
C LYS A 388 -5.92 23.10 21.99
N ALA A 389 -5.29 23.14 20.82
CA ALA A 389 -5.95 22.93 19.54
C ALA A 389 -5.72 21.51 19.01
N THR A 390 -6.63 21.07 18.14
CA THR A 390 -6.52 19.78 17.44
C THR A 390 -6.26 20.04 15.96
N TYR A 391 -5.26 19.36 15.40
CA TYR A 391 -4.82 19.49 14.01
C TYR A 391 -4.87 18.12 13.34
N LEU A 392 -5.32 18.08 12.09
CA LEU A 392 -4.99 16.99 11.18
C LEU A 392 -3.95 17.52 10.20
N VAL A 393 -2.76 16.95 10.22
CA VAL A 393 -1.67 17.26 9.28
C VAL A 393 -1.63 16.16 8.23
N VAL A 394 -1.84 16.53 6.97
CA VAL A 394 -1.86 15.64 5.81
C VAL A 394 -0.68 15.98 4.92
N VAL A 395 0.33 15.12 4.90
CA VAL A 395 1.55 15.29 4.10
C VAL A 395 1.91 13.95 3.45
N GLY A 396 2.63 13.96 2.34
CA GLY A 396 2.93 12.76 1.55
C GLY A 396 3.52 11.64 2.40
N ALA A 397 3.08 10.40 2.17
CA ALA A 397 3.45 9.25 3.00
C ALA A 397 4.97 9.06 3.12
N LEU A 398 5.72 9.38 2.05
CA LEU A 398 7.19 9.33 2.02
C LEU A 398 7.85 10.17 3.14
N HIS A 399 7.17 11.21 3.62
CA HIS A 399 7.66 12.09 4.67
C HIS A 399 7.53 11.51 6.09
N MET A 400 6.75 10.45 6.27
CA MET A 400 6.36 10.01 7.62
C MET A 400 7.41 9.13 8.30
N LEU A 401 7.94 8.13 7.59
CA LEU A 401 8.82 7.09 8.14
C LEU A 401 10.19 7.05 7.46
N GLY A 402 11.16 6.45 8.14
CA GLY A 402 12.59 6.46 7.76
C GLY A 402 13.43 7.29 8.72
N ASP A 403 14.74 7.36 8.50
CA ASP A 403 15.67 8.00 9.43
C ASP A 403 15.38 9.49 9.67
N ASP A 404 14.98 10.19 8.62
CA ASP A 404 14.57 11.60 8.63
C ASP A 404 13.03 11.78 8.60
N GLY A 405 12.25 10.71 8.77
CA GLY A 405 10.78 10.78 8.76
C GLY A 405 10.23 11.67 9.89
N ILE A 406 9.13 12.38 9.65
CA ILE A 406 8.49 13.28 10.62
C ILE A 406 8.15 12.52 11.92
N VAL A 407 7.59 11.32 11.83
CA VAL A 407 7.28 10.47 13.00
C VAL A 407 8.56 10.18 13.79
N THR A 408 9.62 9.78 13.08
CA THR A 408 10.93 9.49 13.66
C THR A 408 11.55 10.71 14.35
N GLN A 409 11.46 11.89 13.73
CA GLN A 409 11.96 13.15 14.31
C GLN A 409 11.21 13.52 15.59
N LEU A 410 9.88 13.42 15.60
CA LEU A 410 9.07 13.70 16.79
C LEU A 410 9.38 12.73 17.93
N GLN A 411 9.56 11.43 17.62
CA GLN A 411 9.97 10.44 18.62
C GLN A 411 11.36 10.73 19.20
N LYS A 412 12.33 11.11 18.34
CA LYS A 412 13.68 11.52 18.78
C LYS A 412 13.64 12.76 19.69
N ASP A 413 12.69 13.65 19.44
CA ASP A 413 12.47 14.86 20.25
C ASP A 413 11.64 14.60 21.53
N GLY A 414 11.34 13.33 21.84
CA GLY A 414 10.70 12.91 23.09
C GLY A 414 9.17 12.91 23.08
N PHE A 415 8.53 13.17 21.95
CA PHE A 415 7.07 13.08 21.84
C PHE A 415 6.61 11.61 21.80
N ASN A 416 5.51 11.32 22.49
CA ASN A 416 4.84 10.02 22.38
C ASN A 416 3.96 10.00 21.12
N VAL A 417 4.48 9.40 20.04
CA VAL A 417 3.76 9.25 18.77
C VAL A 417 3.11 7.87 18.70
N VAL A 418 1.78 7.83 18.68
CA VAL A 418 0.98 6.59 18.76
C VAL A 418 0.30 6.31 17.42
N LYS A 419 0.61 5.18 16.80
CA LYS A 419 -0.10 4.71 15.60
C LYS A 419 -1.59 4.48 15.94
N GLN A 420 -2.48 4.97 15.08
CA GLN A 420 -3.93 4.83 15.23
C GLN A 420 -4.46 3.65 14.42
#